data_AF-A0A1B3JHI9-F1
#
_entry.id   AF-A0A1B3JHI9-F1
#
_cell.length_a   1.000
_cell.length_b   1.000
_cell.length_c   1.000
_cell.angle_alpha   90.00
_cell.angle_beta   90.00
_cell.angle_gamma   90.00
#
_symmetry.space_group_name_H-M   'P 1'
#
loop_
_entity.id
_entity.type
_entity.pdbx_description
1 polymer ?
#
loop_
_entity_poly.entity_id
_entity_poly.type
_entity_poly.pdbx_seq_one_letter_code
_entity_poly.pdbx_strand_id
1 'polypeptide(L)'
;MIWKYLAYKDYLQPKVPDLDDIVPLPPAPLPEWDGKIAFQRWYEGDAPPKPSEALMMKLANQAGVRVDNGLDLETNLPKKVKK
;
A
#
# COMPACT_ATOMS: atom_id res chain seq x y z
N MET A 1 0.75 5.96 20.84
CA MET A 1 -0.68 5.91 20.45
C MET A 1 -0.78 5.76 18.94
N ILE A 2 -1.36 4.66 18.46
CA ILE A 2 -1.42 4.33 17.02
C ILE A 2 -2.23 5.37 16.20
N TRP A 3 -3.22 6.01 16.83
CA TRP A 3 -4.06 7.03 16.20
C TRP A 3 -3.27 8.24 15.66
N LYS A 4 -2.27 8.73 16.39
CA LYS A 4 -1.40 9.83 15.93
C LYS A 4 -0.56 9.45 14.70
N TYR A 5 -0.11 8.20 14.65
CA TYR A 5 0.68 7.68 13.53
C TYR A 5 -0.18 7.52 12.27
N LEU A 6 -1.39 6.96 12.42
CA LEU A 6 -2.36 6.84 11.33
C LEU A 6 -2.75 8.21 10.77
N ALA A 7 -3.04 9.19 11.64
CA ALA A 7 -3.36 10.57 11.22
C ALA A 7 -2.19 11.23 10.47
N TYR A 8 -0.94 10.98 10.88
CA TYR A 8 0.23 11.51 10.18
C TYR A 8 0.46 10.83 8.82
N LYS A 9 0.05 9.57 8.67
CA LYS A 9 0.24 8.75 7.45
C LYS A 9 -1.01 8.63 6.58
N ASP A 10 -2.04 9.43 6.84
CA ASP A 10 -3.34 9.35 6.16
C ASP A 10 -3.24 9.48 4.62
N TYR A 11 -2.25 10.23 4.13
CA TYR A 11 -1.93 10.35 2.70
C TYR A 11 -1.55 9.03 2.01
N LEU A 12 -1.21 7.98 2.79
CA LEU A 12 -0.91 6.63 2.32
C LEU A 12 -2.13 5.68 2.41
N GLN A 13 -3.30 6.20 2.81
CA GLN A 13 -4.52 5.43 3.02
C GLN A 13 -4.29 4.18 3.90
N PRO A 14 -3.71 4.34 5.11
CA PRO A 14 -3.39 3.22 5.97
C PRO A 14 -4.69 2.52 6.41
N LYS A 15 -4.89 1.27 6.00
CA LYS A 15 -5.97 0.43 6.51
C LYS A 15 -5.46 -0.33 7.73
N VAL A 16 -6.17 -0.21 8.84
CA VAL A 16 -6.07 -1.18 9.93
C VAL A 16 -6.96 -2.35 9.51
N PRO A 17 -6.43 -3.57 9.29
CA PRO A 17 -7.28 -4.72 9.03
C PRO A 17 -8.27 -4.88 10.19
N ASP A 18 -9.52 -5.24 9.89
CA ASP A 18 -10.56 -5.44 10.89
C ASP A 18 -10.05 -6.40 11.97
N LEU A 19 -10.17 -5.99 13.24
CA LEU A 19 -9.74 -6.78 14.41
C LEU A 19 -10.37 -8.18 14.47
N ASP A 20 -11.41 -8.41 13.67
CA ASP A 20 -12.21 -9.64 13.63
C ASP A 20 -11.58 -10.75 12.75
N ASP A 21 -10.59 -10.45 11.90
CA ASP A 21 -9.82 -11.46 11.13
C ASP A 21 -8.70 -12.13 11.96
N ILE A 22 -8.49 -11.65 13.19
CA ILE A 22 -7.51 -12.23 14.13
C ILE A 22 -8.17 -13.45 14.78
N VAL A 23 -8.16 -14.59 14.06
CA VAL A 23 -8.33 -16.00 14.48
C VAL A 23 -9.24 -16.27 15.71
N PRO A 24 -10.28 -17.13 15.63
CA PRO A 24 -11.09 -17.43 16.81
C PRO A 24 -10.26 -18.13 17.89
N LEU A 25 -10.38 -17.63 19.13
CA LEU A 25 -9.72 -18.10 20.35
C LEU A 25 -9.87 -19.61 20.64
N PRO A 26 -8.75 -20.34 20.77
CA PRO A 26 -8.53 -21.38 21.78
C PRO A 26 -7.64 -20.83 22.92
N PRO A 27 -7.49 -21.52 24.07
CA PRO A 27 -6.70 -21.05 25.22
C PRO A 27 -5.16 -21.12 25.00
N ALA A 28 -4.70 -20.84 23.79
CA ALA A 28 -3.28 -20.69 23.51
C ALA A 28 -2.83 -19.28 23.92
N PRO A 29 -1.80 -19.12 24.76
CA PRO A 29 -1.25 -17.81 25.05
C PRO A 29 -0.75 -17.19 23.74
N LEU A 30 -1.26 -16.00 23.41
CA LEU A 30 -0.80 -15.23 22.27
C LEU A 30 0.71 -14.97 22.39
N PRO A 31 1.47 -15.02 21.29
CA PRO A 31 2.86 -14.60 21.32
C PRO A 31 2.95 -13.13 21.77
N GLU A 32 4.04 -12.77 22.43
CA GLU A 32 4.30 -11.38 22.79
C GLU A 32 4.28 -10.51 21.53
N TRP A 33 3.52 -9.41 21.60
CA TRP A 33 3.44 -8.48 20.50
C TRP A 33 4.77 -7.74 20.33
N ASP A 34 5.33 -7.80 19.13
CA ASP A 34 6.60 -7.15 18.76
C ASP A 34 6.50 -5.62 18.61
N GLY A 35 5.34 -5.03 18.91
CA GLY A 35 5.10 -3.58 18.83
C GLY A 35 4.95 -3.03 17.41
N LYS A 36 4.97 -3.87 16.37
CA LYS A 36 4.95 -3.43 14.96
C LYS A 36 3.69 -3.87 14.24
N ILE A 37 3.18 -2.98 13.39
CA ILE A 37 2.08 -3.27 12.45
C ILE A 37 2.63 -3.66 11.07
N ALA A 38 1.82 -4.34 10.25
CA ALA A 38 2.23 -4.82 8.93
C ALA A 38 2.82 -3.72 8.03
N PHE A 39 2.20 -2.53 8.03
CA PHE A 39 2.72 -1.38 7.27
C PHE A 39 4.13 -0.96 7.74
N GLN A 40 4.37 -0.95 9.05
CA GLN A 40 5.67 -0.58 9.60
C GLN A 40 6.75 -1.60 9.21
N ARG A 41 6.42 -2.89 9.18
CA ARG A 41 7.33 -3.93 8.68
C ARG A 41 7.62 -3.77 7.19
N TRP A 42 6.62 -3.39 6.39
CA TRP A 42 6.81 -3.10 4.96
C TRP A 42 7.68 -1.86 4.74
N TYR A 43 7.53 -0.83 5.58
CA TYR A 43 8.28 0.42 5.46
C TYR A 43 9.74 0.30 5.94
N GLU A 44 9.98 -0.45 7.02
CA GLU A 44 11.32 -0.70 7.57
C GLU A 44 12.04 -1.88 6.90
N GLY A 45 11.31 -2.73 6.19
CA GLY A 45 11.85 -3.88 5.48
C GLY A 45 12.54 -3.50 4.16
N ASP A 46 13.06 -4.51 3.48
CA ASP A 46 13.68 -4.32 2.18
C ASP A 46 12.68 -3.77 1.16
N ALA A 47 13.16 -2.88 0.30
CA ALA A 47 12.36 -2.34 -0.78
C ALA A 47 11.82 -3.50 -1.65
N PRO A 48 10.53 -3.49 -2.02
CA PRO A 48 9.98 -4.53 -2.89
C PRO A 48 10.76 -4.58 -4.20
N PRO A 49 10.94 -5.77 -4.80
CA PRO A 49 11.66 -5.89 -6.05
C PRO A 49 10.96 -5.05 -7.12
N LYS A 50 11.77 -4.42 -7.98
CA LYS A 50 11.26 -3.61 -9.08
C LYS A 50 10.33 -4.48 -9.95
N PRO A 51 9.12 -4.01 -10.28
CA PRO A 51 8.22 -4.74 -11.17
C PRO A 51 8.86 -4.95 -12.55
N SER A 52 8.46 -6.03 -13.24
CA SER A 52 8.93 -6.29 -14.60
C SER A 52 8.45 -5.21 -15.57
N GLU A 53 9.25 -4.92 -16.59
CA GLU A 53 8.92 -3.91 -17.59
C GLU A 53 7.63 -4.25 -18.35
N ALA A 54 7.42 -5.54 -18.66
CA ALA A 54 6.19 -6.02 -19.28
C ALA A 54 4.94 -5.72 -18.42
N LEU A 55 5.04 -5.87 -17.09
CA LEU A 55 3.96 -5.56 -16.18
C LEU A 55 3.70 -4.04 -16.14
N MET A 56 4.76 -3.24 -16.06
CA MET A 56 4.68 -1.77 -16.10
C MET A 56 3.97 -1.29 -17.38
N MET A 57 4.37 -1.81 -18.54
CA MET A 57 3.73 -1.48 -19.83
C MET A 57 2.26 -1.88 -19.87
N LYS A 58 1.92 -3.09 -19.40
CA LYS A 58 0.53 -3.55 -19.36
C LYS A 58 -0.35 -2.62 -18.52
N LEU A 59 0.13 -2.24 -17.33
CA LEU A 59 -0.61 -1.36 -16.41
C LEU A 59 -0.73 0.06 -16.95
N ALA A 60 0.33 0.62 -17.51
CA ALA A 60 0.31 1.96 -18.09
C ALA A 60 -0.67 2.05 -19.27
N ASN A 61 -0.67 1.04 -20.17
CA ASN A 61 -1.63 0.96 -21.27
C ASN A 61 -3.07 0.84 -20.76
N GLN A 62 -3.32 0.00 -19.75
CA GLN A 62 -4.64 -0.13 -19.14
C GLN A 62 -5.12 1.17 -18.49
N ALA A 63 -4.21 1.89 -17.83
CA ALA A 63 -4.50 3.18 -17.22
C ALA A 63 -4.50 4.33 -18.24
N GLY A 64 -4.11 4.11 -19.50
CA GLY A 64 -3.98 5.13 -20.55
C GLY A 64 -2.98 6.22 -20.20
N VAL A 65 -1.84 5.84 -19.59
CA VAL A 65 -0.76 6.73 -19.20
C VAL A 65 0.55 6.26 -19.81
N ARG A 66 1.54 7.14 -19.91
CA ARG A 66 2.88 6.76 -20.32
C ARG A 66 3.63 6.04 -19.20
N VAL A 67 4.43 5.05 -19.59
CA VAL A 67 5.21 4.20 -18.68
C VAL A 67 6.37 4.96 -18.02
N ASP A 68 6.94 5.93 -18.73
CA ASP A 68 8.14 6.67 -18.32
C ASP A 68 7.84 7.76 -17.28
N ASN A 69 6.72 8.47 -17.43
CA ASN A 69 6.41 9.65 -16.62
C ASN A 69 4.98 9.69 -16.06
N GLY A 70 4.12 8.71 -16.38
CA GLY A 70 2.76 8.62 -15.85
C GLY A 70 1.78 9.69 -16.38
N LEU A 71 2.17 10.48 -17.38
CA LEU A 71 1.29 11.47 -18.00
C LEU A 71 0.25 10.80 -18.91
N ASP A 72 -0.90 11.43 -19.02
CA ASP A 72 -1.93 11.02 -19.96
C ASP A 72 -1.42 11.04 -21.41
N LEU A 73 -1.76 10.00 -22.17
CA LEU A 73 -1.27 9.79 -23.54
C LEU A 73 -1.75 10.86 -24.53
N GLU A 74 -2.90 11.48 -24.29
CA GLU A 74 -3.54 12.43 -25.21
C GLU A 74 -3.25 13.88 -24.81
N THR A 75 -3.41 14.18 -23.53
CA THR A 75 -3.39 15.55 -23.00
C THR A 75 -2.01 15.99 -22.53
N ASN A 76 -1.06 15.07 -22.34
CA ASN A 76 0.25 15.33 -21.71
C ASN A 76 0.12 15.95 -20.29
N LEU A 77 -1.01 15.77 -19.64
CA LEU A 77 -1.28 16.26 -18.30
C LEU A 77 -1.44 15.10 -17.31
N PRO A 78 -1.25 15.33 -16.01
CA PRO A 78 -1.56 14.33 -14.99
C PRO A 78 -3.04 13.96 -15.06
N LYS A 79 -3.37 12.66 -15.11
CA LYS A 79 -4.76 12.22 -15.00
C LYS A 79 -5.31 12.65 -13.64
N LYS A 80 -6.48 13.29 -13.66
CA LYS A 80 -7.21 13.57 -12.41
C LYS A 80 -7.51 12.25 -11.72
N VAL A 81 -7.11 12.12 -10.47
CA VAL A 81 -7.50 10.98 -9.63
C VAL A 81 -9.02 11.00 -9.54
N LYS A 82 -9.68 9.99 -10.09
CA LYS A 82 -11.11 9.77 -9.84
C LYS A 82 -11.23 9.40 -8.36
N LYS A 83 -11.78 10.33 -7.57
CA LYS A 83 -12.14 10.07 -6.16
C LYS A 83 -13.27 9.05 -6.09
#